data_AF-A0AAW0DLT9-F1
#
_entry.id   AF-A0AAW0DLT9-F1
#
_cell.length_a   1.000
_cell.length_b   1.000
_cell.length_c   1.000
_cell.angle_alpha   90.00
_cell.angle_beta   90.00
_cell.angle_gamma   90.00
#
_symmetry.space_group_name_H-M   'P 1'
#
loop_
_entity.id
_entity.type
_entity.pdbx_description
1 polymer ?
#
loop_
_entity_poly.entity_id
_entity_poly.type
_entity_poly.pdbx_seq_one_letter_code
_entity_poly.pdbx_strand_id
1 'polypeptide(L)'
;MLQGPLPYVFEDRTGAHTSSDFDDIYDRLFFHVATAPQRAVMIYSMNRRSSRHRDSQPIQHTPSAILEFLPDGTLGNMSFMHAAGTVTIPMVRYLRKTSLFGRSLSRKFLCSDGREYKWVNRSVEGQEWTCTNADNFLVAHYDLKPADVRAYGVSGNNLTIYEAFAHLTLEILASFIVMRHIQQYNL
;
A
#
# COMPACT_ATOMS: atom_id res chain seq x y z
N MET A 1 -25.36 -15.15 -14.98
CA MET A 1 -24.41 -14.07 -14.65
C MET A 1 -23.14 -14.75 -14.19
N LEU A 2 -22.07 -14.69 -14.98
CA LEU A 2 -20.76 -15.21 -14.55
C LEU A 2 -20.28 -14.30 -13.42
N GLN A 3 -20.29 -14.80 -12.18
CA GLN A 3 -19.57 -14.15 -11.08
C GLN A 3 -18.09 -14.17 -11.47
N GLY A 4 -17.62 -13.05 -12.01
CA GLY A 4 -16.20 -12.85 -12.19
C GLY A 4 -15.50 -12.87 -10.84
N PRO A 5 -14.20 -13.22 -10.82
CA PRO A 5 -13.38 -13.13 -9.63
C PRO A 5 -13.51 -11.75 -8.93
N LEU A 6 -13.75 -11.75 -7.61
CA LEU A 6 -14.00 -10.54 -6.81
C LEU A 6 -12.68 -9.88 -6.36
N PRO A 7 -12.46 -8.59 -6.68
CA PRO A 7 -11.25 -7.88 -6.27
C PRO A 7 -11.15 -7.79 -4.74
N TYR A 8 -9.93 -7.65 -4.23
CA TYR A 8 -9.68 -7.32 -2.82
C TYR A 8 -9.88 -5.82 -2.63
N VAL A 9 -10.79 -5.44 -1.76
CA VAL A 9 -11.15 -4.04 -1.51
C VAL A 9 -10.87 -3.77 -0.04
N PHE A 10 -9.75 -3.12 0.23
CA PHE A 10 -9.31 -2.79 1.58
C PHE A 10 -9.81 -1.42 1.97
N GLU A 11 -10.59 -1.35 3.05
CA GLU A 11 -10.89 -0.08 3.70
C GLU A 11 -9.63 0.43 4.41
N ASP A 12 -9.08 1.58 3.99
CA ASP A 12 -8.05 2.32 4.72
C ASP A 12 -8.75 3.15 5.82
N ARG A 13 -8.70 2.67 7.06
CA ARG A 13 -9.56 3.22 8.15
C ARG A 13 -9.26 4.67 8.52
N THR A 14 -8.03 5.13 8.34
CA THR A 14 -7.62 6.49 8.74
C THR A 14 -7.34 7.40 7.54
N GLY A 15 -7.02 6.83 6.38
CA GLY A 15 -6.43 7.57 5.25
C GLY A 15 -4.98 8.01 5.52
N ALA A 16 -4.43 7.69 6.70
CA ALA A 16 -3.11 8.12 7.09
C ALA A 16 -2.06 7.20 6.47
N HIS A 17 -1.24 7.78 5.60
CA HIS A 17 0.19 7.54 5.54
C HIS A 17 0.80 6.22 6.00
N THR A 18 1.11 6.22 7.30
CA THR A 18 2.03 5.33 8.00
C THR A 18 1.37 4.63 9.19
N SER A 19 0.08 4.84 9.39
CA SER A 19 -0.66 4.35 10.56
C SER A 19 -2.12 4.15 10.22
N SER A 20 -2.46 2.97 9.70
CA SER A 20 -3.84 2.61 9.35
C SER A 20 -4.03 1.10 9.37
N ASP A 21 -5.28 0.69 9.44
CA ASP A 21 -5.67 -0.69 9.13
C ASP A 21 -6.23 -0.73 7.71
N PHE A 22 -5.92 -1.83 7.01
CA PHE A 22 -6.43 -2.14 5.68
C PHE A 22 -7.21 -3.46 5.80
N ASP A 23 -8.53 -3.34 5.92
CA ASP A 23 -9.42 -4.49 6.12
C ASP A 23 -10.20 -4.77 4.82
N ASP A 24 -10.07 -5.98 4.26
CA ASP A 24 -10.86 -6.38 3.09
C ASP A 24 -12.36 -6.38 3.43
N ILE A 25 -13.21 -5.79 2.59
CA ILE A 25 -14.66 -5.71 2.84
C ILE A 25 -15.34 -7.09 2.85
N TYR A 26 -14.71 -8.10 2.26
CA TYR A 26 -15.18 -9.49 2.24
C TYR A 26 -14.50 -10.37 3.29
N ASP A 27 -13.79 -9.76 4.25
CA ASP A 27 -13.14 -10.45 5.38
C ASP A 27 -12.10 -11.51 4.96
N ARG A 28 -11.47 -11.37 3.80
CA ARG A 28 -10.48 -12.35 3.30
C ARG A 28 -9.05 -12.07 3.74
N LEU A 29 -8.69 -10.81 3.94
CA LEU A 29 -7.32 -10.41 4.25
C LEU A 29 -7.31 -9.08 5.03
N PHE A 30 -6.40 -8.97 5.99
CA PHE A 30 -6.32 -7.85 6.91
C PHE A 30 -4.87 -7.44 7.10
N PHE A 31 -4.58 -6.14 7.03
CA PHE A 31 -3.26 -5.61 7.36
C PHE A 31 -3.35 -4.52 8.41
N HIS A 32 -2.40 -4.55 9.34
CA HIS A 32 -2.15 -3.45 10.25
C HIS A 32 -0.86 -2.73 9.85
N VAL A 33 -0.93 -1.42 9.63
CA VAL A 33 0.21 -0.57 9.35
C VAL A 33 0.46 0.30 10.57
N ALA A 34 1.66 0.18 11.16
CA ALA A 34 2.07 0.92 12.34
C ALA A 34 3.36 1.68 12.09
N THR A 35 3.47 2.86 12.68
CA THR A 35 4.76 3.55 12.80
C THR A 35 5.47 3.09 14.07
N ALA A 36 6.68 2.56 13.93
CA ALA A 36 7.54 2.20 15.05
C ALA A 36 8.38 3.41 15.53
N PRO A 37 8.95 3.34 16.76
CA PRO A 37 9.99 4.27 17.17
C PRO A 37 11.09 4.31 16.11
N GLN A 38 11.60 5.50 15.78
CA GLN A 38 12.56 5.77 14.68
C GLN A 38 11.95 5.93 13.27
N ARG A 39 10.63 6.12 13.14
CA ARG A 39 9.92 6.41 11.88
C ARG A 39 9.95 5.28 10.84
N ALA A 40 10.27 4.06 11.25
CA ALA A 40 10.01 2.89 10.43
C ALA A 40 8.50 2.63 10.38
N VAL A 41 7.99 2.24 9.21
CA VAL A 41 6.62 1.81 9.02
C VAL A 41 6.60 0.31 8.88
N MET A 42 5.86 -0.36 9.75
CA MET A 42 5.76 -1.81 9.82
C MET A 42 4.39 -2.25 9.32
N ILE A 43 4.36 -3.22 8.42
CA ILE A 43 3.14 -3.80 7.85
C ILE A 43 3.01 -5.22 8.38
N TYR A 44 1.91 -5.50 9.07
CA TYR A 44 1.61 -6.81 9.65
C TYR A 44 0.43 -7.42 8.92
N SER A 45 0.58 -8.66 8.44
CA SER A 45 -0.55 -9.48 8.05
C SER A 45 -1.29 -9.95 9.30
N MET A 46 -2.59 -9.70 9.38
CA MET A 46 -3.42 -10.01 10.54
C MET A 46 -4.37 -11.16 10.23
N ASN A 47 -4.67 -11.98 11.24
CA ASN A 47 -5.61 -13.10 11.10
C ASN A 47 -7.08 -12.70 11.29
N ARG A 48 -7.33 -11.43 11.65
CA ARG A 48 -8.66 -10.90 11.92
C ARG A 48 -8.72 -9.41 11.62
N ARG A 49 -9.92 -8.94 11.29
CA ARG A 49 -10.25 -7.52 11.16
C ARG A 49 -9.89 -6.76 12.42
N SER A 50 -9.43 -5.52 12.29
CA SER A 50 -9.20 -4.69 13.47
C SER A 50 -10.53 -4.36 14.17
N SER A 51 -10.56 -4.52 15.49
CA SER A 51 -11.71 -4.13 16.31
C SER A 51 -11.71 -2.62 16.53
N ARG A 52 -12.89 -1.98 16.50
CA ARG A 52 -13.03 -0.54 16.80
C ARG A 52 -12.52 -0.16 18.18
N HIS A 53 -12.58 -1.10 19.13
CA HIS A 53 -11.83 -1.02 20.37
C HIS A 53 -10.43 -1.53 20.09
N ARG A 54 -9.45 -0.62 20.04
CA ARG A 54 -8.02 -0.96 20.02
C ARG A 54 -7.79 -2.08 21.03
N ASP A 55 -7.43 -3.27 20.56
CA ASP A 55 -6.74 -4.20 21.43
C ASP A 55 -5.45 -3.48 21.80
N SER A 56 -5.40 -2.98 23.04
CA SER A 56 -4.23 -2.31 23.63
C SER A 56 -3.05 -3.27 23.82
N GLN A 57 -3.18 -4.51 23.36
CA GLN A 57 -2.14 -5.50 23.43
C GLN A 57 -1.02 -5.17 22.44
N PRO A 58 0.25 -5.23 22.87
CA PRO A 58 1.38 -5.11 21.97
C PRO A 58 1.25 -6.12 20.83
N ILE A 59 1.47 -5.67 19.60
CA ILE A 59 1.54 -6.56 18.45
C ILE A 59 2.78 -7.45 18.64
N GLN A 60 2.55 -8.71 19.03
CA GLN A 60 3.61 -9.70 19.21
C GLN A 60 4.01 -10.39 17.90
N HIS A 61 3.49 -9.92 16.76
CA HIS A 61 3.74 -10.51 15.46
C HIS A 61 5.02 -9.96 14.82
N THR A 62 5.72 -10.79 14.06
CA THR A 62 6.77 -10.32 13.16
C THR A 62 6.12 -9.58 11.99
N PRO A 63 6.61 -8.37 11.61
CA PRO A 63 6.07 -7.66 10.47
C PRO A 63 6.31 -8.45 9.18
N SER A 64 5.36 -8.37 8.25
CA SER A 64 5.50 -8.93 6.90
C SER A 64 6.40 -8.04 6.02
N ALA A 65 6.37 -6.72 6.25
CA ALA A 65 7.28 -5.77 5.63
C ALA A 65 7.64 -4.61 6.57
N ILE A 66 8.83 -4.04 6.39
CA ILE A 66 9.33 -2.87 7.10
C ILE A 66 9.79 -1.83 6.08
N LEU A 67 9.35 -0.59 6.22
CA LEU A 67 9.73 0.56 5.39
C LEU A 67 10.47 1.57 6.27
N GLU A 68 11.76 1.75 6.03
CA GLU A 68 12.63 2.63 6.81
C GLU A 68 12.85 3.93 6.06
N PHE A 69 12.24 5.00 6.54
CA PHE A 69 12.47 6.35 6.04
C PHE A 69 13.59 7.02 6.84
N LEU A 70 14.39 7.84 6.16
CA LEU A 70 15.48 8.56 6.81
C LEU A 70 14.94 9.75 7.66
N PRO A 71 15.73 10.28 8.62
CA PRO A 71 15.28 11.36 9.51
C PRO A 71 14.84 12.65 8.80
N ASP A 72 15.34 12.91 7.59
CA ASP A 72 14.95 14.03 6.74
C ASP A 72 13.68 13.76 5.91
N GLY A 73 13.08 12.59 6.06
CA GLY A 73 11.92 12.14 5.29
C GLY A 73 12.28 11.53 3.94
N THR A 74 13.56 11.40 3.58
CA THR A 74 13.96 10.75 2.33
C THR A 74 13.80 9.23 2.39
N LEU A 75 13.87 8.61 1.22
CA LEU A 75 13.71 7.15 1.07
C LEU A 75 14.96 6.42 1.58
N GLY A 76 14.79 5.57 2.59
CA GLY A 76 15.79 4.58 3.01
C GLY A 76 15.54 3.22 2.36
N ASN A 77 15.41 2.18 3.19
CA ASN A 77 15.29 0.79 2.76
C ASN A 77 13.87 0.24 3.00
N MET A 78 13.50 -0.77 2.24
CA MET A 78 12.37 -1.62 2.54
C MET A 78 12.81 -3.07 2.67
N SER A 79 12.21 -3.79 3.61
CA SER A 79 12.52 -5.18 3.87
C SER A 79 11.25 -6.02 3.85
N PHE A 80 11.26 -7.10 3.07
CA PHE A 80 10.19 -8.11 3.06
C PHE A 80 10.64 -9.34 3.85
N MET A 81 9.77 -9.80 4.76
CA MET A 81 10.03 -10.97 5.58
C MET A 81 9.45 -12.21 4.89
N HIS A 82 10.31 -13.06 4.33
CA HIS A 82 9.93 -14.33 3.73
C HIS A 82 10.38 -15.51 4.58
N ALA A 83 9.76 -16.68 4.38
CA ALA A 83 10.17 -17.91 5.08
C ALA A 83 11.62 -18.31 4.77
N ALA A 84 12.12 -17.98 3.57
CA ALA A 84 13.49 -18.25 3.15
C ALA A 84 14.51 -17.20 3.62
N GLY A 85 14.06 -16.11 4.26
CA GLY A 85 14.90 -15.03 4.74
C GLY A 85 14.33 -13.64 4.47
N THR A 86 15.07 -12.63 4.90
CA THR A 86 14.72 -11.22 4.69
C THR A 86 15.35 -10.70 3.41
N VAL A 87 14.55 -10.06 2.56
CA VAL A 87 15.04 -9.35 1.37
C VAL A 87 14.94 -7.85 1.62
N THR A 88 16.09 -7.17 1.69
CA THR A 88 16.18 -5.73 1.89
C THR A 88 16.63 -5.03 0.62
N ILE A 89 15.89 -3.99 0.22
CA ILE A 89 16.11 -3.25 -1.03
C ILE A 89 16.02 -1.75 -0.73
N PRO A 90 16.95 -0.91 -1.23
CA PRO A 90 16.78 0.55 -1.16
C PRO A 90 15.51 0.97 -1.91
N MET A 91 14.63 1.73 -1.26
CA MET A 91 13.35 2.14 -1.84
C MET A 91 13.52 2.95 -3.13
N VAL A 92 14.61 3.71 -3.27
CA VAL A 92 14.96 4.43 -4.51
C VAL A 92 15.27 3.49 -5.68
N ARG A 93 15.78 2.29 -5.41
CA ARG A 93 16.04 1.26 -6.43
C ARG A 93 14.78 0.46 -6.73
N TYR A 94 13.95 0.22 -5.72
CA TYR A 94 12.69 -0.49 -5.87
C TYR A 94 11.65 0.34 -6.66
N LEU A 95 11.42 1.60 -6.27
CA LEU A 95 10.49 2.54 -6.90
C LEU A 95 11.23 3.62 -7.70
N ARG A 96 11.42 3.33 -8.99
CA ARG A 96 12.17 4.18 -9.92
C ARG A 96 11.25 5.16 -10.63
N LYS A 97 11.70 6.41 -10.82
CA LYS A 97 10.99 7.37 -11.67
C LYS A 97 10.81 6.80 -13.08
N THR A 98 9.63 6.99 -13.67
CA THR A 98 9.34 6.53 -15.05
C THR A 98 10.06 7.37 -16.11
N SER A 99 10.38 8.62 -15.77
CA SER A 99 11.18 9.54 -16.59
C SER A 99 12.05 10.43 -15.69
N LEU A 100 13.26 10.77 -16.15
CA LEU A 100 14.19 11.65 -15.43
C LEU A 100 13.65 13.07 -15.24
N PHE A 101 12.84 13.55 -16.19
CA PHE A 101 12.20 14.86 -16.16
C PHE A 101 10.68 14.77 -15.89
N GLY A 102 10.19 13.58 -15.55
CA GLY A 102 8.78 13.32 -15.30
C GLY A 102 8.33 13.75 -13.90
N ARG A 103 7.01 13.77 -13.70
CA ARG A 103 6.42 13.96 -12.37
C ARG A 103 6.90 12.86 -11.43
N SER A 104 7.35 13.24 -10.24
CA SER A 104 7.87 12.26 -9.27
C SER A 104 6.83 11.26 -8.76
N LEU A 105 5.55 11.62 -8.88
CA LEU A 105 4.39 10.77 -8.54
C LEU A 105 4.04 9.77 -9.65
N SER A 106 4.99 9.49 -10.56
CA SER A 106 4.93 8.38 -11.51
C SER A 106 6.18 7.52 -11.33
N ARG A 107 6.01 6.34 -10.74
CA ARG A 107 7.13 5.42 -10.45
C ARG A 107 6.78 3.98 -10.77
N LYS A 108 7.80 3.25 -11.20
CA LYS A 108 7.73 1.84 -11.56
C LYS A 108 8.56 0.98 -10.63
N PHE A 109 8.11 -0.24 -10.40
CA PHE A 109 8.71 -1.21 -9.50
C PHE A 109 8.55 -2.63 -10.05
N LEU A 110 9.42 -3.53 -9.60
CA LEU A 110 9.40 -4.94 -9.97
C LEU A 110 8.83 -5.73 -8.78
N CYS A 111 7.82 -6.56 -9.02
CA CYS A 111 7.30 -7.47 -8.00
C CYS A 111 7.98 -8.84 -8.06
N SER A 112 7.69 -9.66 -7.05
CA SER A 112 8.18 -11.04 -6.91
C SER A 112 7.82 -11.98 -8.07
N ASP A 113 6.79 -11.67 -8.86
CA ASP A 113 6.42 -12.40 -10.09
C ASP A 113 7.33 -12.08 -11.29
N GLY A 114 8.32 -11.20 -11.12
CA GLY A 114 9.26 -10.79 -12.14
C GLY A 114 8.71 -9.78 -13.14
N ARG A 115 7.53 -9.20 -12.89
CA ARG A 115 6.89 -8.22 -13.77
C ARG A 115 7.00 -6.80 -13.23
N GLU A 116 6.99 -5.84 -14.16
CA GLU A 116 7.05 -4.41 -13.84
C GLU A 116 5.63 -3.82 -13.69
N TYR A 117 5.48 -3.02 -12.65
CA TYR A 117 4.26 -2.32 -12.26
C TYR A 117 4.54 -0.83 -12.11
N LYS A 118 3.51 0.00 -12.24
CA LYS A 118 3.64 1.46 -12.24
C LYS A 118 2.49 2.11 -11.49
N TRP A 119 2.84 2.92 -10.48
CA TRP A 119 1.92 3.85 -9.83
C TRP A 119 1.94 5.21 -10.52
N VAL A 120 0.76 5.80 -10.70
CA VAL A 120 0.59 7.17 -11.17
C VAL A 120 -0.47 7.87 -10.32
N ASN A 121 -0.15 9.07 -9.82
CA ASN A 121 -1.10 9.89 -9.08
C ASN A 121 -2.09 10.60 -10.02
N ARG A 122 -3.38 10.48 -9.72
CA ARG A 122 -4.50 11.17 -10.40
C ARG A 122 -4.47 11.07 -11.92
N SER A 123 -4.11 9.91 -12.45
CA SER A 123 -4.19 9.63 -13.89
C SER A 123 -5.60 9.32 -14.37
N VAL A 124 -6.49 8.89 -13.46
CA VAL A 124 -7.89 8.55 -13.73
C VAL A 124 -8.75 9.40 -12.79
N GLU A 125 -9.85 9.95 -13.31
CA GLU A 125 -10.78 10.74 -12.51
C GLU A 125 -11.39 9.89 -11.37
N GLY A 126 -11.49 10.47 -10.18
CA GLY A 126 -11.96 9.79 -8.97
C GLY A 126 -10.92 8.93 -8.25
N GLN A 127 -9.86 8.51 -8.93
CA GLN A 127 -8.78 7.70 -8.34
C GLN A 127 -7.60 8.59 -7.95
N GLU A 128 -7.21 8.57 -6.68
CA GLU A 128 -6.01 9.31 -6.27
C GLU A 128 -4.74 8.61 -6.78
N TRP A 129 -4.72 7.27 -6.76
CA TRP A 129 -3.59 6.49 -7.26
C TRP A 129 -4.07 5.36 -8.15
N THR A 130 -3.40 5.17 -9.29
CA THR A 130 -3.66 4.07 -10.22
C THR A 130 -2.38 3.25 -10.39
N CYS A 131 -2.47 1.94 -10.19
CA CYS A 131 -1.40 0.98 -10.45
C CYS A 131 -1.70 0.19 -11.72
N THR A 132 -0.75 0.12 -12.64
CA THR A 132 -0.86 -0.61 -13.91
C THR A 132 0.34 -1.52 -14.13
N ASN A 133 0.16 -2.57 -14.92
CA ASN A 133 1.28 -3.40 -15.40
C ASN A 133 1.91 -2.78 -16.67
N ALA A 134 2.90 -3.46 -17.26
CA ALA A 134 3.57 -3.03 -18.49
C ALA A 134 2.62 -2.84 -19.70
N ASP A 135 1.55 -3.64 -19.78
CA ASP A 135 0.53 -3.56 -20.84
C ASP A 135 -0.55 -2.49 -20.55
N ASN A 136 -0.39 -1.71 -19.47
CA ASN A 136 -1.36 -0.74 -18.94
C ASN A 136 -2.69 -1.35 -18.47
N PHE A 137 -2.73 -2.65 -18.18
CA PHE A 137 -3.86 -3.24 -17.46
C PHE A 137 -3.89 -2.74 -16.02
N LEU A 138 -5.10 -2.50 -15.52
CA LEU A 138 -5.33 -2.03 -14.16
C LEU A 138 -5.04 -3.16 -13.16
N VAL A 139 -4.17 -2.86 -12.20
CA VAL A 139 -3.67 -3.82 -11.20
C VAL A 139 -4.25 -3.50 -9.83
N ALA A 140 -4.23 -2.22 -9.47
CA ALA A 140 -4.79 -1.70 -8.25
C ALA A 140 -5.14 -0.22 -8.42
N HIS A 141 -6.01 0.31 -7.57
CA HIS A 141 -6.22 1.75 -7.44
C HIS A 141 -6.57 2.11 -6.01
N TYR A 142 -6.36 3.38 -5.65
CA TYR A 142 -6.78 3.93 -4.38
C TYR A 142 -7.69 5.13 -4.58
N ASP A 143 -8.85 5.06 -3.93
CA ASP A 143 -9.85 6.11 -3.91
C ASP A 143 -9.79 6.80 -2.54
N LEU A 144 -9.44 8.08 -2.55
CA LEU A 144 -9.49 8.91 -1.36
C LEU A 144 -10.89 9.51 -1.24
N LYS A 145 -11.53 9.34 -0.08
CA LYS A 145 -12.84 9.96 0.16
C LYS A 145 -12.73 11.48 -0.02
N PRO A 146 -13.59 12.11 -0.83
CA PRO A 146 -13.68 13.56 -0.90
C PRO A 146 -13.93 14.20 0.48
N ALA A 147 -13.37 15.39 0.70
CA ALA A 147 -13.46 16.08 1.99
C ALA A 147 -14.91 16.53 2.32
N ASP A 148 -15.72 16.78 1.30
CA ASP A 148 -17.11 17.24 1.35
C ASP A 148 -18.13 16.10 1.54
N VAL A 149 -17.73 14.85 1.29
CA VAL A 149 -18.60 13.68 1.45
C VAL A 149 -18.53 13.15 2.89
N ARG A 150 -19.67 13.04 3.56
CA ARG A 150 -19.75 12.43 4.90
C ARG A 150 -19.57 10.92 4.83
N ALA A 151 -18.84 10.35 5.78
CA ALA A 151 -18.72 8.91 5.93
C ALA A 151 -19.48 8.44 7.18
N TYR A 152 -20.24 7.37 7.05
CA TYR A 152 -21.06 6.82 8.13
C TYR A 152 -20.63 5.38 8.41
N GLY A 153 -19.86 5.19 9.48
CA GLY A 153 -19.43 3.86 9.93
C GLY A 153 -18.25 3.23 9.16
N VAL A 154 -17.78 3.88 8.10
CA VAL A 154 -16.58 3.53 7.31
C VAL A 154 -15.73 4.79 7.06
N SER A 155 -14.47 4.64 6.65
CA SER A 155 -13.60 5.77 6.29
C SER A 155 -13.93 6.37 4.92
N GLY A 156 -14.43 5.53 4.00
CA GLY A 156 -14.63 5.86 2.59
C GLY A 156 -13.35 5.87 1.75
N ASN A 157 -12.20 5.55 2.33
CA ASN A 157 -10.93 5.43 1.63
C ASN A 157 -10.69 3.96 1.30
N ASN A 158 -10.43 3.63 0.04
CA ASN A 158 -10.33 2.24 -0.38
C ASN A 158 -9.12 1.99 -1.26
N LEU A 159 -8.34 0.96 -0.94
CA LEU A 159 -7.34 0.37 -1.83
C LEU A 159 -7.95 -0.89 -2.46
N THR A 160 -8.18 -0.85 -3.77
CA THR A 160 -8.69 -1.98 -4.54
C THR A 160 -7.56 -2.67 -5.29
N ILE A 161 -7.41 -3.98 -5.14
CA ILE A 161 -6.44 -4.83 -5.85
C ILE A 161 -7.22 -5.90 -6.62
N TYR A 162 -7.04 -5.95 -7.94
CA TYR A 162 -7.79 -6.89 -8.78
C TYR A 162 -7.30 -8.33 -8.57
N GLU A 163 -8.22 -9.29 -8.60
CA GLU A 163 -7.96 -10.67 -8.12
C GLU A 163 -6.77 -11.35 -8.80
N ALA A 164 -6.54 -11.09 -10.09
CA ALA A 164 -5.39 -11.62 -10.83
C ALA A 164 -4.04 -11.26 -10.19
N PHE A 165 -4.00 -10.22 -9.35
CA PHE A 165 -2.82 -9.70 -8.67
C PHE A 165 -2.88 -9.85 -7.14
N ALA A 166 -3.85 -10.62 -6.61
CA ALA A 166 -4.03 -10.84 -5.17
C ALA A 166 -2.77 -11.43 -4.49
N HIS A 167 -2.00 -12.23 -5.21
CA HIS A 167 -0.74 -12.80 -4.75
C HIS A 167 0.35 -11.74 -4.48
N LEU A 168 0.19 -10.52 -5.03
CA LEU A 168 1.12 -9.39 -4.86
C LEU A 168 0.64 -8.37 -3.83
N THR A 169 -0.45 -8.65 -3.10
CA THR A 169 -1.11 -7.65 -2.25
C THR A 169 -0.16 -6.96 -1.26
N LEU A 170 0.76 -7.70 -0.62
CA LEU A 170 1.73 -7.10 0.31
C LEU A 170 2.68 -6.12 -0.40
N GLU A 171 3.20 -6.48 -1.58
CA GLU A 171 4.11 -5.64 -2.38
C GLU A 171 3.39 -4.41 -2.93
N ILE A 172 2.13 -4.56 -3.34
CA ILE A 172 1.27 -3.46 -3.80
C ILE A 172 0.98 -2.51 -2.64
N LEU A 173 0.61 -3.00 -1.46
CA LEU A 173 0.37 -2.17 -0.27
C LEU A 173 1.66 -1.45 0.17
N ALA A 174 2.79 -2.16 0.24
CA ALA A 174 4.08 -1.57 0.61
C ALA A 174 4.49 -0.46 -0.37
N SER A 175 4.44 -0.73 -1.68
CA SER A 175 4.77 0.27 -2.70
C SER A 175 3.81 1.47 -2.67
N PHE A 176 2.52 1.25 -2.42
CA PHE A 176 1.52 2.30 -2.27
C PHE A 176 1.83 3.23 -1.08
N ILE A 177 2.19 2.68 0.09
CA ILE A 177 2.59 3.47 1.26
C ILE A 177 3.82 4.33 0.95
N VAL A 178 4.81 3.77 0.24
CA VAL A 178 5.99 4.53 -0.19
C VAL A 178 5.62 5.65 -1.17
N MET A 179 4.70 5.42 -2.11
CA MET A 179 4.23 6.45 -3.04
C MET A 179 3.51 7.61 -2.33
N ARG A 180 2.69 7.31 -1.32
CA ARG A 180 2.07 8.32 -0.45
C ARG A 180 3.11 9.10 0.34
N HIS A 181 4.15 8.44 0.84
CA HIS A 181 5.26 9.13 1.52
C HIS A 181 6.01 10.06 0.56
N ILE A 182 6.30 9.62 -0.66
CA ILE A 182 6.92 10.45 -1.71
C ILE A 182 6.08 11.70 -2.00
N GLN A 183 4.75 11.56 -2.06
CA GLN A 183 3.84 12.69 -2.22
C GLN A 183 3.91 13.67 -1.05
N GLN A 184 3.91 13.18 0.19
CA GLN A 184 3.98 14.04 1.37
C GLN A 184 5.28 14.84 1.47
N TYR A 185 6.42 14.22 1.12
CA TYR A 185 7.75 14.83 1.26
C TYR A 185 8.28 15.46 -0.03
N ASN A 186 7.51 15.47 -1.12
CA ASN A 186 7.88 16.03 -2.42
C ASN A 186 9.22 15.50 -2.98
N LEU A 187 9.47 14.19 -2.83
CA LEU A 187 10.69 13.50 -3.30
C LEU A 187 10.63 13.15 -4.78
#